data_AF-A0A2Z4IL72-F1
#
_entry.id   AF-A0A2Z4IL72-F1
#
_cell.length_a   1.000
_cell.length_b   1.000
_cell.length_c   1.000
_cell.angle_alpha   90.00
_cell.angle_beta   90.00
_cell.angle_gamma   90.00
#
_symmetry.space_group_name_H-M   'P 1'
#
loop_
_entity.id
_entity.type
_entity.pdbx_description
1 polymer ?
#
loop_
_entity_poly.entity_id
_entity_poly.type
_entity_poly.pdbx_seq_one_letter_code
_entity_poly.pdbx_strand_id
1 'polypeptide(L)'
;MSDQITNLNRRKFITKSGTLAAGSFFIHPIAKALHLRENPAKKLRVALVGTGIRGTSMFGKSVVEDYPNEVEFVGLSDINEGRLAYGKKYIGVDCPTFVDFDEMIATVKPDVLIVTTMDSTHDQFIIKGLEAGANVITEKPMTTDEVKCQNILDAERRTGKQVIVTFNYRYSPHRQKIYELLHEGAIGTVTSVDFHWYLDTDHGASYFRRWHGYRDKGGTLLVHKATHHFDLLNWWLDSDPAEVFAFGKLEFYGKNGPFRSTNCRPCPHKSDCDFYWDITKSKRLTDLYVDNEEYDGYLRDGCVYREDIDIYDKMAVQIRYMNDVQVSYSLTTYSPYEGYRIAFNGTEGRLEAWIKESQPWEEKPADELRLTKNFGETEIITIPHSGGGHGGGDVRLKDKLFKDPNMADPYRQSAGTRDGAMSILIGIAARKSIETNQPVHISDLVDIKLQAKRPKG
;
A
#
# COMPACT_ATOMS: atom_id res chain seq x y z
N MET A 1 43.21 4.05 -49.32
CA MET A 1 44.07 3.03 -49.95
C MET A 1 45.30 2.90 -49.07
N SER A 2 45.67 1.79 -48.43
CA SER A 2 45.18 0.40 -48.31
C SER A 2 46.03 -0.14 -47.14
N ASP A 3 45.51 -0.47 -45.96
CA ASP A 3 44.77 -1.68 -45.53
C ASP A 3 45.63 -2.80 -44.92
N GLN A 4 45.08 -3.43 -43.86
CA GLN A 4 45.38 -4.73 -43.17
C GLN A 4 46.44 -4.76 -42.04
N ILE A 5 46.10 -4.92 -40.74
CA ILE A 5 45.41 -5.99 -39.94
C ILE A 5 46.27 -7.27 -39.78
N THR A 6 46.80 -7.57 -38.59
CA THR A 6 46.37 -8.59 -37.58
C THR A 6 47.50 -8.68 -36.52
N ASN A 7 47.34 -8.96 -35.22
CA ASN A 7 46.66 -10.10 -34.60
C ASN A 7 46.55 -9.93 -33.07
N LEU A 8 45.55 -10.58 -32.49
CA LEU A 8 45.12 -10.59 -31.09
C LEU A 8 46.09 -11.28 -30.11
N ASN A 9 46.08 -10.88 -28.82
CA ASN A 9 46.01 -11.88 -27.74
C ASN A 9 45.49 -11.34 -26.39
N ARG A 10 44.74 -12.20 -25.69
CA ARG A 10 43.98 -12.00 -24.45
C ARG A 10 44.76 -12.52 -23.21
N ARG A 11 44.41 -11.97 -22.02
CA ARG A 11 44.46 -12.53 -20.63
C ARG A 11 45.74 -12.46 -19.76
N LYS A 12 45.58 -11.79 -18.59
CA LYS A 12 45.98 -12.10 -17.18
C LYS A 12 46.31 -10.77 -16.47
N PHE A 13 45.51 -10.17 -15.57
CA PHE A 13 44.98 -10.54 -14.24
C PHE A 13 46.03 -10.99 -13.19
N ILE A 14 46.06 -10.20 -12.08
CA ILE A 14 46.72 -10.32 -10.75
C ILE A 14 48.24 -10.00 -10.73
N THR A 15 48.79 -9.06 -9.94
CA THR A 15 48.86 -9.11 -8.47
C THR A 15 49.34 -7.79 -7.80
N LYS A 16 48.57 -7.36 -6.78
CA LYS A 16 48.84 -6.65 -5.50
C LYS A 16 50.08 -5.75 -5.30
N SER A 17 49.83 -4.59 -4.67
CA SER A 17 50.32 -4.15 -3.32
C SER A 17 49.75 -2.75 -3.07
N GLY A 18 49.15 -2.33 -1.96
CA GLY A 18 49.08 -2.86 -0.61
C GLY A 18 49.31 -1.69 0.36
N THR A 19 48.26 -1.07 0.90
CA THR A 19 48.37 -0.23 2.10
C THR A 19 47.13 -0.42 2.97
N LEU A 20 47.35 -1.15 4.06
CA LEU A 20 46.42 -1.35 5.17
C LEU A 20 46.28 -0.03 5.95
N ALA A 21 45.07 0.54 5.97
CA ALA A 21 44.63 1.43 7.03
C ALA A 21 43.64 0.65 7.90
N ALA A 22 44.11 0.27 9.08
CA ALA A 22 43.28 -0.28 10.15
C ALA A 22 42.35 0.81 10.69
N GLY A 23 41.07 0.49 10.87
CA GLY A 23 40.12 1.34 11.59
C GLY A 23 38.91 1.78 10.78
N SER A 24 38.05 0.82 10.45
CA SER A 24 36.60 1.03 10.31
C SER A 24 35.92 -0.33 10.19
N PHE A 25 35.26 -0.76 11.26
CA PHE A 25 34.27 -1.84 11.24
C PHE A 25 33.01 -1.40 10.49
N PHE A 26 33.13 -0.94 9.24
CA PHE A 26 32.00 -0.87 8.31
C PHE A 26 32.00 -2.15 7.47
N ILE A 27 31.68 -3.25 8.15
CA ILE A 27 31.00 -4.34 7.46
C ILE A 27 29.68 -3.71 7.00
N HIS A 28 29.65 -3.31 5.73
CA HIS A 28 28.44 -2.84 5.05
C HIS A 28 27.32 -3.86 5.32
N PRO A 29 26.17 -3.46 5.89
CA PRO A 29 25.05 -4.37 6.03
C PRO A 29 24.54 -4.66 4.63
N ILE A 30 24.85 -5.85 4.14
CA ILE A 30 24.03 -6.49 3.12
C ILE A 30 22.66 -6.68 3.77
N ALA A 31 21.73 -5.77 3.45
CA ALA A 31 20.31 -5.78 3.80
C ALA A 31 19.99 -6.11 5.27
N LYS A 32 19.58 -5.10 6.07
CA LYS A 32 18.73 -5.40 7.23
C LYS A 32 17.36 -5.81 6.68
N ALA A 33 17.25 -7.06 6.20
CA ALA A 33 15.96 -7.67 5.98
C ALA A 33 15.17 -7.56 7.28
N LEU A 34 13.88 -7.24 7.18
CA LEU A 34 12.97 -7.23 8.32
C LEU A 34 12.99 -8.63 8.95
N HIS A 35 13.72 -8.79 10.06
CA HIS A 35 13.86 -10.07 10.74
C HIS A 35 12.67 -10.23 11.70
N LEU A 36 11.50 -10.53 11.13
CA LEU A 36 10.30 -10.82 11.92
C LEU A 36 10.47 -12.06 12.80
N ARG A 37 11.34 -12.99 12.38
CA ARG A 37 11.55 -14.29 13.03
C ARG A 37 13.00 -14.43 13.47
N GLU A 38 13.25 -14.25 14.77
CA GLU A 38 14.60 -14.43 15.35
C GLU A 38 15.05 -15.90 15.32
N ASN A 39 14.12 -16.85 15.48
CA ASN A 39 14.43 -18.29 15.46
C ASN A 39 13.55 -19.04 14.44
N PRO A 40 14.11 -19.45 13.28
CA PRO A 40 13.36 -20.17 12.24
C PRO A 40 12.92 -21.58 12.67
N ALA A 41 13.41 -22.11 13.80
CA ALA A 41 12.98 -23.41 14.33
C ALA A 41 11.69 -23.36 15.17
N LYS A 42 11.21 -22.16 15.56
CA LYS A 42 9.95 -21.99 16.31
C LYS A 42 8.91 -21.26 15.47
N LYS A 43 7.63 -21.62 15.61
CA LYS A 43 6.53 -20.87 14.99
C LYS A 43 6.57 -19.42 15.46
N LEU A 44 6.31 -18.50 14.54
CA LEU A 44 6.15 -17.08 14.81
C LEU A 44 4.81 -16.86 15.52
N ARG A 45 4.84 -16.28 16.72
CA ARG A 45 3.63 -16.00 17.50
C ARG A 45 3.01 -14.70 17.02
N VAL A 46 1.82 -14.79 16.45
CA VAL A 46 1.12 -13.66 15.83
C VAL A 46 -0.16 -13.32 16.60
N ALA A 47 -0.37 -12.04 16.89
CA ALA A 47 -1.68 -11.52 17.27
C ALA A 47 -2.26 -10.66 16.13
N LEU A 48 -3.59 -10.64 15.99
CA LEU A 48 -4.29 -9.82 15.00
C LEU A 48 -5.28 -8.89 15.69
N VAL A 49 -5.18 -7.60 15.40
CA VAL A 49 -6.17 -6.58 15.80
C VAL A 49 -6.93 -6.06 14.57
N GLY A 50 -8.25 -6.05 14.69
CA GLY A 50 -9.20 -5.83 13.60
C GLY A 50 -9.56 -7.15 12.92
N THR A 51 -10.78 -7.63 13.13
CA THR A 51 -11.33 -8.85 12.51
C THR A 51 -12.32 -8.52 11.41
N GLY A 52 -12.11 -7.41 10.71
CA GLY A 52 -12.83 -7.07 9.49
C GLY A 52 -12.51 -8.01 8.32
N ILE A 53 -12.97 -7.65 7.11
CA ILE A 53 -12.81 -8.48 5.91
C ILE A 53 -11.32 -8.77 5.64
N ARG A 54 -10.46 -7.76 5.80
CA ARG A 54 -9.02 -7.84 5.51
C ARG A 54 -8.27 -8.67 6.55
N GLY A 55 -8.56 -8.45 7.83
CA GLY A 55 -8.03 -9.24 8.93
C GLY A 55 -8.44 -10.70 8.85
N THR A 56 -9.72 -11.00 8.63
CA THR A 56 -10.21 -12.40 8.60
C THR A 56 -9.81 -13.19 7.35
N SER A 57 -9.68 -12.55 6.18
CA SER A 57 -9.17 -13.25 4.98
C SER A 57 -7.65 -13.24 4.90
N MET A 58 -7.06 -12.16 4.38
CA MET A 58 -5.67 -12.15 3.93
C MET A 58 -4.71 -12.48 5.06
N PHE A 59 -4.89 -11.84 6.22
CA PHE A 59 -3.99 -12.01 7.37
C PHE A 59 -4.45 -13.10 8.34
N GLY A 60 -5.70 -13.53 8.29
CA GLY A 60 -6.26 -14.57 9.15
C GLY A 60 -6.25 -15.90 8.44
N LYS A 61 -7.40 -16.25 7.83
CA LYS A 61 -7.63 -17.56 7.21
C LYS A 61 -6.51 -17.96 6.24
N SER A 62 -6.13 -17.08 5.33
CA SER A 62 -5.08 -17.39 4.34
C SER A 62 -3.70 -17.53 4.95
N VAL A 63 -3.42 -16.98 6.14
CA VAL A 63 -2.14 -17.22 6.83
C VAL A 63 -2.16 -18.58 7.50
N VAL A 64 -3.27 -18.95 8.14
CA VAL A 64 -3.45 -20.27 8.77
C VAL A 64 -3.36 -21.40 7.75
N GLU A 65 -4.00 -21.23 6.59
CA GLU A 65 -4.03 -22.25 5.52
C GLU A 65 -2.67 -22.38 4.82
N ASP A 66 -2.00 -21.26 4.51
CA ASP A 66 -0.78 -21.29 3.70
C ASP A 66 0.51 -21.47 4.52
N TYR A 67 0.52 -21.09 5.80
CA TYR A 67 1.71 -21.10 6.67
C TYR A 67 1.50 -21.80 8.03
N PRO A 68 0.89 -23.00 8.08
CA PRO A 68 0.55 -23.68 9.34
C PRO A 68 1.77 -24.14 10.14
N ASN A 69 2.94 -24.25 9.51
CA ASN A 69 4.18 -24.69 10.15
C ASN A 69 5.05 -23.51 10.63
N GLU A 70 4.79 -22.32 10.11
CA GLU A 70 5.57 -21.12 10.34
C GLU A 70 4.90 -20.17 11.32
N VAL A 71 3.58 -20.16 11.39
CA VAL A 71 2.80 -19.19 12.19
C VAL A 71 1.89 -19.89 13.21
N GLU A 72 1.77 -19.28 14.38
CA GLU A 72 0.77 -19.61 15.39
C GLU A 72 0.03 -18.33 15.82
N PHE A 73 -1.30 -18.33 15.74
CA PHE A 73 -2.09 -17.25 16.30
C PHE A 73 -2.17 -17.39 17.82
N VAL A 74 -1.81 -16.34 18.54
CA VAL A 74 -1.82 -16.31 20.02
C VAL A 74 -2.88 -15.38 20.60
N GLY A 75 -3.50 -14.52 19.78
CA GLY A 75 -4.63 -13.69 20.18
C GLY A 75 -5.32 -13.01 19.01
N LEU A 76 -6.63 -12.80 19.12
CA LEU A 76 -7.42 -11.93 18.23
C LEU A 76 -8.05 -10.81 19.04
N SER A 77 -8.13 -9.61 18.47
CA SER A 77 -8.83 -8.48 19.08
C SER A 77 -9.65 -7.69 18.08
N ASP A 78 -10.86 -7.31 18.49
CA ASP A 78 -11.73 -6.35 17.81
C ASP A 78 -12.68 -5.73 18.84
N ILE A 79 -13.05 -4.47 18.64
CA ILE A 79 -14.02 -3.78 19.51
C ILE A 79 -15.43 -4.38 19.40
N ASN A 80 -15.71 -5.12 18.33
CA ASN A 80 -16.99 -5.77 18.08
C ASN A 80 -16.89 -7.27 18.41
N GLU A 81 -17.51 -7.68 19.50
CA GLU A 81 -17.45 -9.07 19.99
C GLU A 81 -18.05 -10.09 19.00
N GLY A 82 -19.10 -9.71 18.27
CA GLY A 82 -19.70 -10.55 17.23
C GLY A 82 -18.75 -10.79 16.05
N ARG A 83 -18.06 -9.73 15.58
CA ARG A 83 -17.00 -9.84 14.56
C ARG A 83 -15.83 -10.67 15.04
N LEU A 84 -15.49 -10.58 16.32
CA LEU A 84 -14.43 -11.36 16.94
C LEU A 84 -14.78 -12.85 16.99
N ALA A 85 -16.00 -13.19 17.42
CA ALA A 85 -16.52 -14.56 17.43
C ALA A 85 -16.60 -15.17 16.02
N TYR A 86 -17.15 -14.42 15.05
CA TYR A 86 -17.13 -14.82 13.64
C TYR A 86 -15.70 -15.02 13.14
N GLY A 87 -14.82 -14.07 13.41
CA GLY A 87 -13.42 -14.07 12.98
C GLY A 87 -12.68 -15.29 13.48
N LYS A 88 -12.75 -15.62 14.78
CA LYS A 88 -12.13 -16.83 15.36
C LYS A 88 -12.56 -18.09 14.59
N LYS A 89 -13.87 -18.26 14.37
CA LYS A 89 -14.43 -19.40 13.65
C LYS A 89 -14.03 -19.44 12.18
N TYR A 90 -14.08 -18.31 11.48
CA TYR A 90 -13.79 -18.23 10.05
C TYR A 90 -12.31 -18.46 9.75
N ILE A 91 -11.43 -17.91 10.59
CA ILE A 91 -9.97 -18.09 10.51
C ILE A 91 -9.58 -19.53 10.87
N GLY A 92 -10.32 -20.17 11.78
CA GLY A 92 -10.06 -21.56 12.18
C GLY A 92 -8.96 -21.68 13.24
N VAL A 93 -8.90 -20.74 14.18
CA VAL A 93 -7.90 -20.70 15.27
C VAL A 93 -8.54 -20.89 16.64
N ASP A 94 -7.79 -21.43 17.60
CA ASP A 94 -8.26 -21.65 18.97
C ASP A 94 -7.61 -20.70 20.01
N CYS A 95 -7.02 -19.59 19.56
CA CYS A 95 -6.44 -18.61 20.46
C CYS A 95 -7.50 -17.84 21.27
N PRO A 96 -7.11 -17.21 22.39
CA PRO A 96 -7.98 -16.32 23.14
C PRO A 96 -8.36 -15.07 22.31
N THR A 97 -9.55 -14.54 22.61
CA THR A 97 -10.14 -13.38 21.96
C THR A 97 -10.35 -12.27 22.97
N PHE A 98 -10.07 -11.02 22.58
CA PHE A 98 -10.13 -9.87 23.48
C PHE A 98 -10.85 -8.68 22.83
N VAL A 99 -11.86 -8.14 23.51
CA VAL A 99 -12.43 -6.83 23.14
C VAL A 99 -11.47 -5.71 23.54
N ASP A 100 -10.81 -5.85 24.69
CA ASP A 100 -9.77 -4.94 25.15
C ASP A 100 -8.41 -5.34 24.58
N PHE A 101 -7.86 -4.49 23.71
CA PHE A 101 -6.54 -4.69 23.12
C PHE A 101 -5.41 -4.64 24.15
N ASP A 102 -5.51 -3.79 25.19
CA ASP A 102 -4.47 -3.64 26.20
C ASP A 102 -4.35 -4.90 27.05
N GLU A 103 -5.48 -5.55 27.34
CA GLU A 103 -5.51 -6.88 27.95
C GLU A 103 -4.84 -7.94 27.04
N MET A 104 -5.17 -7.95 25.74
CA MET A 104 -4.57 -8.88 24.78
C MET A 104 -3.05 -8.77 24.78
N ILE A 105 -2.53 -7.56 24.53
CA ILE A 105 -1.10 -7.36 24.30
C ILE A 105 -0.28 -7.69 25.56
N ALA A 106 -0.82 -7.37 26.74
CA ALA A 106 -0.20 -7.71 28.03
C ALA A 106 -0.21 -9.21 28.32
N THR A 107 -1.27 -9.91 27.91
CA THR A 107 -1.47 -11.34 28.17
C THR A 107 -0.67 -12.22 27.23
N VAL A 108 -0.80 -12.02 25.92
CA VAL A 108 -0.31 -12.98 24.91
C VAL A 108 1.12 -12.71 24.46
N LYS A 109 1.58 -11.44 24.58
CA LYS A 109 2.92 -10.95 24.25
C LYS A 109 3.43 -11.55 22.92
N PRO A 110 2.82 -11.16 21.78
CA PRO A 110 3.13 -11.76 20.49
C PRO A 110 4.52 -11.32 20.01
N ASP A 111 5.13 -12.13 19.13
CA ASP A 111 6.35 -11.72 18.42
C ASP A 111 6.02 -10.63 17.37
N VAL A 112 4.85 -10.79 16.73
CA VAL A 112 4.32 -9.89 15.70
C VAL A 112 2.87 -9.54 15.97
N LEU A 113 2.55 -8.25 15.94
CA LEU A 113 1.19 -7.75 15.89
C LEU A 113 0.81 -7.41 14.45
N ILE A 114 -0.31 -7.93 13.97
CA ILE A 114 -0.91 -7.55 12.69
C ILE A 114 -2.05 -6.55 12.95
N VAL A 115 -1.99 -5.38 12.31
CA VAL A 115 -2.97 -4.30 12.45
C VAL A 115 -3.79 -4.17 11.16
N THR A 116 -5.11 -4.41 11.27
CA THR A 116 -6.07 -4.28 10.14
C THR A 116 -7.36 -3.57 10.55
N THR A 117 -7.23 -2.61 11.47
CA THR A 117 -8.35 -1.81 11.99
C THR A 117 -8.74 -0.69 11.03
N MET A 118 -9.51 0.28 11.51
CA MET A 118 -9.81 1.50 10.75
C MET A 118 -8.57 2.40 10.70
N ASP A 119 -8.24 2.97 9.54
CA ASP A 119 -6.96 3.68 9.29
C ASP A 119 -6.56 4.68 10.38
N SER A 120 -7.53 5.48 10.87
CA SER A 120 -7.32 6.49 11.91
C SER A 120 -6.89 5.95 13.28
N THR A 121 -6.94 4.63 13.48
CA THR A 121 -6.56 3.94 14.71
C THR A 121 -5.27 3.14 14.58
N HIS A 122 -4.71 3.02 13.37
CA HIS A 122 -3.52 2.21 13.12
C HIS A 122 -2.35 2.63 14.02
N ASP A 123 -2.11 3.94 14.18
CA ASP A 123 -1.04 4.48 15.00
C ASP A 123 -1.11 4.00 16.45
N GLN A 124 -2.31 3.93 17.03
CA GLN A 124 -2.50 3.51 18.42
C GLN A 124 -2.03 2.06 18.60
N PHE A 125 -2.45 1.16 17.71
CA PHE A 125 -2.09 -0.26 17.80
C PHE A 125 -0.64 -0.51 17.38
N ILE A 126 -0.13 0.22 16.39
CA ILE A 126 1.28 0.14 15.99
C ILE A 126 2.16 0.54 17.18
N ILE A 127 1.94 1.72 17.76
CA ILE A 127 2.75 2.24 18.86
C ILE A 127 2.71 1.30 20.06
N LYS A 128 1.52 0.88 20.50
CA LYS A 128 1.38 -0.05 21.63
C LYS A 128 2.03 -1.41 21.36
N GLY A 129 1.93 -1.93 20.14
CA GLY A 129 2.61 -3.16 19.74
C GLY A 129 4.14 -3.05 19.84
N LEU A 130 4.71 -1.97 19.31
CA LEU A 130 6.14 -1.70 19.40
C LEU A 130 6.61 -1.54 20.85
N GLU A 131 5.85 -0.79 21.68
CA GLU A 131 6.15 -0.58 23.10
C GLU A 131 6.06 -1.87 23.93
N ALA A 132 5.17 -2.79 23.56
CA ALA A 132 5.08 -4.13 24.14
C ALA A 132 6.21 -5.07 23.68
N GLY A 133 7.08 -4.62 22.77
CA GLY A 133 8.22 -5.38 22.27
C GLY A 133 7.91 -6.26 21.06
N ALA A 134 6.74 -6.12 20.43
CA ALA A 134 6.40 -6.82 19.18
C ALA A 134 6.92 -6.05 17.96
N ASN A 135 7.26 -6.77 16.89
CA ASN A 135 7.29 -6.16 15.56
C ASN A 135 5.85 -5.97 15.06
N VAL A 136 5.62 -5.07 14.11
CA VAL A 136 4.28 -4.76 13.62
C VAL A 136 4.20 -4.95 12.12
N ILE A 137 3.17 -5.66 11.66
CA ILE A 137 2.71 -5.65 10.27
C ILE A 137 1.42 -4.84 10.25
N THR A 138 1.37 -3.74 9.50
CA THR A 138 0.17 -2.93 9.37
C THR A 138 -0.35 -2.95 7.95
N GLU A 139 -1.68 -3.01 7.81
CA GLU A 139 -2.32 -2.61 6.58
C GLU A 139 -2.01 -1.15 6.25
N LYS A 140 -2.07 -0.85 4.96
CA LYS A 140 -2.00 0.52 4.44
C LYS A 140 -3.39 1.20 4.54
N PRO A 141 -3.43 2.54 4.68
CA PRO A 141 -2.31 3.44 4.94
C PRO A 141 -1.69 3.20 6.32
N MET A 142 -0.41 3.56 6.51
CA MET A 142 0.24 3.38 7.81
C MET A 142 -0.47 4.17 8.93
N THR A 143 -0.95 5.38 8.61
CA THR A 143 -1.86 6.19 9.44
C THR A 143 -2.47 7.32 8.58
N THR A 144 -3.17 8.27 9.19
CA THR A 144 -4.06 9.24 8.51
C THR A 144 -3.63 10.71 8.57
N ASP A 145 -2.64 11.04 9.39
CA ASP A 145 -2.10 12.40 9.53
C ASP A 145 -0.61 12.40 9.93
N GLU A 146 0.00 13.57 9.80
CA GLU A 146 1.43 13.78 10.00
C GLU A 146 1.87 13.63 11.47
N VAL A 147 1.01 14.00 12.42
CA VAL A 147 1.32 13.91 13.86
C VAL A 147 1.38 12.44 14.27
N LYS A 148 0.39 11.65 13.85
CA LYS A 148 0.37 10.21 14.06
C LYS A 148 1.54 9.52 13.35
N CYS A 149 1.89 9.96 12.15
CA CYS A 149 3.04 9.46 11.40
C CYS A 149 4.34 9.69 12.21
N GLN A 150 4.52 10.90 12.72
CA GLN A 150 5.65 11.26 13.58
C GLN A 150 5.72 10.38 14.83
N ASN A 151 4.58 10.17 15.50
CA ASN A 151 4.51 9.32 16.70
C ASN A 151 4.92 7.86 16.41
N ILE A 152 4.56 7.30 15.25
CA ILE A 152 5.00 5.96 14.84
C ILE A 152 6.51 5.93 14.62
N LEU A 153 7.07 6.94 13.94
CA LEU A 153 8.52 7.06 13.70
C LEU A 153 9.30 7.16 15.01
N ASP A 154 8.81 7.95 15.96
CA ASP A 154 9.39 8.07 17.29
C ASP A 154 9.32 6.77 18.09
N ALA A 155 8.19 6.06 18.02
CA ALA A 155 8.03 4.76 18.67
C ALA A 155 8.99 3.72 18.08
N GLU A 156 9.14 3.67 16.76
CA GLU A 156 10.08 2.77 16.08
C GLU A 156 11.53 3.06 16.52
N ARG A 157 11.94 4.34 16.52
CA ARG A 157 13.27 4.76 16.96
C ARG A 157 13.55 4.41 18.42
N ARG A 158 12.58 4.62 19.31
CA ARG A 158 12.72 4.40 20.76
C ARG A 158 12.77 2.92 21.13
N THR A 159 11.94 2.10 20.48
CA THR A 159 11.80 0.67 20.81
C THR A 159 12.82 -0.21 20.08
N GLY A 160 13.32 0.25 18.93
CA GLY A 160 14.17 -0.53 18.03
C GLY A 160 13.44 -1.69 17.33
N LYS A 161 12.11 -1.78 17.49
CA LYS A 161 11.24 -2.73 16.80
C LYS A 161 10.94 -2.24 15.39
N GLN A 162 10.38 -3.10 14.56
CA GLN A 162 10.19 -2.82 13.13
C GLN A 162 8.70 -2.76 12.78
N VAL A 163 8.35 -1.81 11.92
CA VAL A 163 7.04 -1.79 11.24
C VAL A 163 7.20 -2.19 9.78
N ILE A 164 6.31 -3.06 9.31
CA ILE A 164 6.14 -3.41 7.91
C ILE A 164 4.79 -2.90 7.43
N VAL A 165 4.81 -2.20 6.31
CA VAL A 165 3.59 -1.71 5.66
C VAL A 165 3.29 -2.56 4.42
N THR A 166 2.06 -3.03 4.27
CA THR A 166 1.71 -4.07 3.30
C THR A 166 1.42 -3.54 1.89
N PHE A 167 2.44 -2.98 1.22
CA PHE A 167 2.38 -2.54 -0.17
C PHE A 167 2.49 -3.71 -1.17
N ASN A 168 1.43 -4.50 -1.24
CA ASN A 168 1.30 -5.65 -2.13
C ASN A 168 1.50 -5.33 -3.63
N TYR A 169 1.23 -4.10 -4.09
CA TYR A 169 1.41 -3.72 -5.50
C TYR A 169 2.86 -3.85 -5.98
N ARG A 170 3.86 -3.64 -5.12
CA ARG A 170 5.29 -3.85 -5.46
C ARG A 170 5.59 -5.28 -5.92
N TYR A 171 4.72 -6.25 -5.60
CA TYR A 171 4.88 -7.67 -5.91
C TYR A 171 4.17 -8.15 -7.18
N SER A 172 3.48 -7.25 -7.89
CA SER A 172 2.83 -7.58 -9.16
C SER A 172 3.82 -7.57 -10.34
N PRO A 173 3.79 -8.56 -11.26
CA PRO A 173 4.80 -8.71 -12.31
C PRO A 173 4.98 -7.49 -13.23
N HIS A 174 3.89 -6.85 -13.66
CA HIS A 174 4.01 -5.68 -14.55
C HIS A 174 4.67 -4.49 -13.84
N ARG A 175 4.43 -4.30 -12.53
CA ARG A 175 5.03 -3.22 -11.75
C ARG A 175 6.51 -3.49 -11.47
N GLN A 176 6.89 -4.76 -11.27
CA GLN A 176 8.30 -5.18 -11.22
C GLN A 176 9.01 -4.92 -12.55
N LYS A 177 8.36 -5.21 -13.69
CA LYS A 177 8.98 -4.95 -15.00
C LYS A 177 9.17 -3.45 -15.25
N ILE A 178 8.24 -2.60 -14.82
CA ILE A 178 8.44 -1.14 -14.85
C ILE A 178 9.66 -0.74 -14.00
N TYR A 179 9.78 -1.25 -12.77
CA TYR A 179 10.94 -0.99 -11.91
C TYR A 179 12.25 -1.39 -12.59
N GLU A 180 12.31 -2.60 -13.15
CA GLU A 180 13.48 -3.12 -13.87
C GLU A 180 13.89 -2.20 -15.01
N LEU A 181 12.97 -1.87 -15.92
CA LEU A 181 13.25 -1.03 -17.09
C LEU A 181 13.74 0.37 -16.71
N LEU A 182 13.13 0.99 -15.68
CA LEU A 182 13.55 2.31 -15.21
C LEU A 182 14.95 2.26 -14.58
N HIS A 183 15.24 1.24 -13.77
CA HIS A 183 16.53 1.09 -13.09
C HIS A 183 17.67 0.64 -14.02
N GLU A 184 17.34 -0.04 -15.12
CA GLU A 184 18.28 -0.35 -16.21
C GLU A 184 18.58 0.86 -17.12
N GLY A 185 17.88 1.98 -16.92
CA GLY A 185 18.06 3.19 -17.73
C GLY A 185 17.42 3.06 -19.12
N ALA A 186 16.37 2.24 -19.28
CA ALA A 186 15.74 2.00 -20.58
C ALA A 186 15.19 3.28 -21.24
N ILE A 187 14.99 4.37 -20.51
CA ILE A 187 14.59 5.67 -21.02
C ILE A 187 15.56 6.80 -20.63
N GLY A 188 16.78 6.47 -20.20
CA GLY A 188 17.71 7.45 -19.64
C GLY A 188 17.25 7.96 -18.28
N THR A 189 17.49 9.25 -18.00
CA THR A 189 17.05 9.87 -16.74
C THR A 189 15.58 10.26 -16.82
N VAL A 190 14.75 9.78 -15.89
CA VAL A 190 13.34 10.20 -15.80
C VAL A 190 13.28 11.69 -15.44
N THR A 191 12.42 12.43 -16.14
CA THR A 191 12.22 13.88 -15.96
C THR A 191 10.80 14.21 -15.49
N SER A 192 9.81 13.46 -15.95
CA SER A 192 8.42 13.63 -15.53
C SER A 192 7.60 12.34 -15.62
N VAL A 193 6.47 12.32 -14.91
CA VAL A 193 5.52 11.21 -14.92
C VAL A 193 4.09 11.73 -15.08
N ASP A 194 3.34 11.15 -16.02
CA ASP A 194 1.90 11.33 -16.17
C ASP A 194 1.22 10.12 -15.52
N PHE A 195 0.41 10.27 -14.47
CA PHE A 195 -0.19 9.14 -13.75
C PHE A 195 -1.67 9.36 -13.43
N HIS A 196 -2.54 8.62 -14.12
CA HIS A 196 -3.99 8.70 -13.94
C HIS A 196 -4.54 7.37 -13.44
N TRP A 197 -5.20 7.39 -12.27
CA TRP A 197 -5.90 6.24 -11.73
C TRP A 197 -7.42 6.43 -11.81
N TYR A 198 -8.11 5.38 -12.24
CA TYR A 198 -9.55 5.35 -12.39
C TYR A 198 -10.09 4.25 -11.49
N LEU A 199 -10.95 4.59 -10.53
CA LEU A 199 -11.80 3.61 -9.85
C LEU A 199 -13.13 3.56 -10.57
N ASP A 200 -13.64 2.36 -10.78
CA ASP A 200 -14.95 2.20 -11.37
C ASP A 200 -16.08 2.61 -10.40
N THR A 201 -17.31 2.59 -10.90
CA THR A 201 -18.51 2.93 -10.12
C THR A 201 -18.83 1.92 -9.01
N ASP A 202 -18.24 0.72 -8.98
CA ASP A 202 -18.44 -0.23 -7.88
C ASP A 202 -17.41 0.00 -6.77
N HIS A 203 -16.12 -0.07 -7.11
CA HIS A 203 -15.03 0.08 -6.17
C HIS A 203 -14.97 1.49 -5.60
N GLY A 204 -15.14 2.51 -6.44
CA GLY A 204 -15.24 3.90 -6.03
C GLY A 204 -16.37 4.09 -5.02
N ALA A 205 -17.59 3.71 -5.39
CA ALA A 205 -18.76 3.78 -4.51
C ALA A 205 -18.53 3.05 -3.18
N SER A 206 -17.84 1.90 -3.20
CA SER A 206 -17.56 1.12 -1.98
C SER A 206 -16.87 1.95 -0.89
N TYR A 207 -16.04 2.94 -1.25
CA TYR A 207 -15.38 3.80 -0.27
C TYR A 207 -16.37 4.77 0.38
N PHE A 208 -17.21 5.41 -0.42
CA PHE A 208 -18.22 6.37 0.05
C PHE A 208 -19.34 5.72 0.87
N ARG A 209 -19.62 4.42 0.68
CA ARG A 209 -20.53 3.67 1.56
C ARG A 209 -20.02 3.54 2.98
N ARG A 210 -18.71 3.40 3.14
CA ARG A 210 -18.04 2.97 4.38
C ARG A 210 -17.48 4.18 5.14
N TRP A 211 -16.82 3.89 6.26
CA TRP A 211 -16.10 4.89 7.04
C TRP A 211 -15.01 5.64 6.25
N HIS A 212 -14.57 5.12 5.11
CA HIS A 212 -13.61 5.79 4.23
C HIS A 212 -14.14 7.11 3.66
N GLY A 213 -15.48 7.26 3.62
CA GLY A 213 -16.14 8.51 3.27
C GLY A 213 -15.95 9.64 4.29
N TYR A 214 -15.27 9.38 5.40
CA TYR A 214 -15.00 10.34 6.46
C TYR A 214 -13.49 10.62 6.62
N ARG A 215 -13.12 11.90 6.59
CA ARG A 215 -11.75 12.38 6.68
C ARG A 215 -11.10 12.03 8.01
N ASP A 216 -11.85 12.09 9.12
CA ASP A 216 -11.37 11.71 10.45
C ASP A 216 -11.09 10.20 10.59
N LYS A 217 -11.67 9.37 9.70
CA LYS A 217 -11.49 7.91 9.70
C LYS A 217 -10.42 7.42 8.74
N GLY A 218 -10.45 7.90 7.50
CA GLY A 218 -9.58 7.42 6.40
C GLY A 218 -8.59 8.46 5.85
N GLY A 219 -8.61 9.70 6.33
CA GLY A 219 -7.72 10.77 5.87
C GLY A 219 -8.04 11.35 4.48
N THR A 220 -9.05 10.83 3.77
CA THR A 220 -9.39 10.97 2.33
C THR A 220 -8.82 9.85 1.45
N LEU A 221 -9.34 9.69 0.23
CA LEU A 221 -8.82 8.71 -0.72
C LEU A 221 -7.40 9.00 -1.21
N LEU A 222 -6.91 10.23 -1.05
CA LEU A 222 -5.49 10.56 -1.28
C LEU A 222 -4.57 9.88 -0.24
N VAL A 223 -5.07 9.61 0.95
CA VAL A 223 -4.34 8.87 1.98
C VAL A 223 -4.68 7.38 1.92
N HIS A 224 -5.96 7.01 1.91
CA HIS A 224 -6.36 5.61 1.97
C HIS A 224 -6.03 4.79 0.70
N LYS A 225 -6.47 5.29 -0.47
CA LYS A 225 -6.32 4.57 -1.75
C LYS A 225 -4.99 4.95 -2.40
N ALA A 226 -4.73 6.25 -2.55
CA ALA A 226 -3.58 6.72 -3.31
C ALA A 226 -2.23 6.50 -2.61
N THR A 227 -2.18 6.14 -1.32
CA THR A 227 -0.95 5.62 -0.69
C THR A 227 -0.34 4.48 -1.50
N HIS A 228 -1.13 3.59 -2.10
CA HIS A 228 -0.61 2.55 -3.00
C HIS A 228 0.08 3.14 -4.24
N HIS A 229 -0.50 4.21 -4.80
CA HIS A 229 -0.01 4.81 -6.04
C HIS A 229 1.26 5.62 -5.77
N PHE A 230 1.25 6.37 -4.67
CA PHE A 230 2.37 7.18 -4.20
C PHE A 230 3.53 6.31 -3.74
N ASP A 231 3.25 5.17 -3.09
CA ASP A 231 4.26 4.17 -2.79
C ASP A 231 4.95 3.63 -4.06
N LEU A 232 4.17 3.30 -5.09
CA LEU A 232 4.72 2.86 -6.37
C LEU A 232 5.60 3.93 -7.02
N LEU A 233 5.19 5.20 -7.02
CA LEU A 233 6.02 6.30 -7.52
C LEU A 233 7.33 6.42 -6.74
N ASN A 234 7.27 6.43 -5.40
CA ASN A 234 8.45 6.47 -4.53
C ASN A 234 9.39 5.27 -4.80
N TRP A 235 8.81 4.13 -5.16
CA TRP A 235 9.54 2.90 -5.49
C TRP A 235 10.19 2.93 -6.87
N TRP A 236 9.45 3.31 -7.91
CA TRP A 236 9.95 3.41 -9.28
C TRP A 236 10.95 4.55 -9.48
N LEU A 237 10.77 5.68 -8.80
CA LEU A 237 11.64 6.85 -8.92
C LEU A 237 12.86 6.78 -7.99
N ASP A 238 12.89 5.82 -7.06
CA ASP A 238 13.94 5.66 -6.03
C ASP A 238 14.27 6.97 -5.30
N SER A 239 13.27 7.82 -5.04
CA SER A 239 13.43 9.18 -4.52
C SER A 239 12.28 9.53 -3.57
N ASP A 240 12.53 10.45 -2.64
CA ASP A 240 11.49 10.95 -1.74
C ASP A 240 10.72 12.13 -2.37
N PRO A 241 9.43 12.29 -2.05
CA PRO A 241 8.66 13.48 -2.42
C PRO A 241 9.16 14.71 -1.64
N ALA A 242 9.24 15.85 -2.31
CA ALA A 242 9.72 17.11 -1.74
C ALA A 242 8.58 18.10 -1.48
N GLU A 243 7.68 18.28 -2.46
CA GLU A 243 6.64 19.30 -2.46
C GLU A 243 5.41 18.82 -3.21
N VAL A 244 4.23 19.19 -2.71
CA VAL A 244 2.94 18.79 -3.26
C VAL A 244 2.02 19.99 -3.39
N PHE A 245 1.34 20.11 -4.53
CA PHE A 245 0.21 21.02 -4.73
C PHE A 245 -0.99 20.26 -5.28
N ALA A 246 -2.21 20.55 -4.84
CA ALA A 246 -3.36 19.75 -5.24
C ALA A 246 -4.68 20.53 -5.33
N PHE A 247 -5.56 20.03 -6.19
CA PHE A 247 -6.97 20.38 -6.24
C PHE A 247 -7.82 19.15 -5.91
N GLY A 248 -8.92 19.36 -5.18
CA GLY A 248 -9.85 18.30 -4.87
C GLY A 248 -11.22 18.84 -4.50
N LYS A 249 -12.26 18.07 -4.82
CA LYS A 249 -13.64 18.44 -4.51
C LYS A 249 -14.53 17.19 -4.38
N LEU A 250 -15.64 17.33 -3.67
CA LEU A 250 -16.76 16.40 -3.67
C LEU A 250 -17.81 16.95 -4.65
N GLU A 251 -17.99 16.30 -5.80
CA GLU A 251 -18.90 16.75 -6.86
C GLU A 251 -19.94 15.71 -7.28
N PHE A 252 -19.67 14.42 -7.08
CA PHE A 252 -20.49 13.30 -7.56
C PHE A 252 -21.20 12.56 -6.43
N TYR A 253 -20.49 12.23 -5.35
CA TYR A 253 -21.03 11.54 -4.18
C TYR A 253 -21.51 12.52 -3.09
N GLY A 254 -21.96 11.96 -1.97
CA GLY A 254 -22.39 12.70 -0.78
C GLY A 254 -23.57 13.62 -1.06
N LYS A 255 -23.51 14.84 -0.52
CA LYS A 255 -24.56 15.87 -0.63
C LYS A 255 -24.99 16.24 -2.06
N ASN A 256 -24.17 15.94 -3.06
CA ASN A 256 -24.49 16.23 -4.47
C ASN A 256 -25.42 15.18 -5.10
N GLY A 257 -25.72 14.09 -4.38
CA GLY A 257 -26.64 13.05 -4.85
C GLY A 257 -28.11 13.50 -4.89
N PRO A 258 -28.91 12.93 -5.81
CA PRO A 258 -30.31 13.32 -6.04
C PRO A 258 -31.28 12.88 -4.94
N PHE A 259 -30.90 11.87 -4.16
CA PHE A 259 -31.69 11.31 -3.06
C PHE A 259 -30.76 10.68 -2.02
N ARG A 260 -31.29 10.33 -0.85
CA ARG A 260 -30.48 9.76 0.24
C ARG A 260 -31.30 8.91 1.20
N SER A 261 -30.60 8.04 1.90
CA SER A 261 -31.08 7.17 2.98
C SER A 261 -29.94 6.98 3.98
N THR A 262 -30.19 6.35 5.12
CA THR A 262 -29.12 5.94 6.05
C THR A 262 -28.19 4.92 5.39
N ASN A 263 -28.78 3.86 4.83
CA ASN A 263 -28.10 2.78 4.13
C ASN A 263 -29.02 2.16 3.06
N CYS A 264 -28.51 1.20 2.30
CA CYS A 264 -29.21 0.62 1.16
C CYS A 264 -30.45 -0.19 1.56
N ARG A 265 -30.36 -1.07 2.57
CA ARG A 265 -31.47 -1.97 2.97
C ARG A 265 -32.81 -1.27 3.26
N PRO A 266 -32.89 -0.15 4.00
CA PRO A 266 -34.17 0.55 4.22
C PRO A 266 -34.48 1.63 3.17
N CYS A 267 -33.62 1.84 2.17
CA CYS A 267 -33.76 2.94 1.22
C CYS A 267 -35.09 2.87 0.45
N PRO A 268 -35.87 3.97 0.33
CA PRO A 268 -37.08 3.98 -0.49
C PRO A 268 -36.78 4.15 -1.99
N HIS A 269 -35.56 4.53 -2.36
CA HIS A 269 -35.14 4.83 -3.74
C HIS A 269 -34.43 3.66 -4.45
N LYS A 270 -34.64 2.42 -4.02
CA LYS A 270 -33.88 1.25 -4.51
C LYS A 270 -34.02 1.04 -6.02
N SER A 271 -35.20 1.29 -6.57
CA SER A 271 -35.50 1.14 -8.00
C SER A 271 -34.80 2.18 -8.87
N ASP A 272 -34.49 3.34 -8.30
CA ASP A 272 -34.02 4.53 -9.03
C ASP A 272 -32.51 4.77 -8.79
N CYS A 273 -31.86 3.93 -7.99
CA CYS A 273 -30.47 4.08 -7.58
C CYS A 273 -29.56 3.07 -8.24
N ASP A 274 -28.74 3.53 -9.19
CA ASP A 274 -27.68 2.74 -9.82
C ASP A 274 -26.64 2.20 -8.82
N PHE A 275 -26.54 2.83 -7.65
CA PHE A 275 -25.70 2.42 -6.53
C PHE A 275 -26.47 1.64 -5.46
N TYR A 276 -27.65 1.09 -5.71
CA TYR A 276 -28.28 0.21 -4.74
C TYR A 276 -27.45 -1.07 -4.56
N TRP A 277 -27.05 -1.38 -3.33
CA TRP A 277 -26.30 -2.59 -3.01
C TRP A 277 -26.89 -3.27 -1.77
N ASP A 278 -27.38 -4.48 -1.95
CA ASP A 278 -27.93 -5.29 -0.86
C ASP A 278 -26.86 -6.21 -0.29
N ILE A 279 -26.29 -5.79 0.85
CA ILE A 279 -25.24 -6.52 1.54
C ILE A 279 -25.68 -7.92 1.99
N THR A 280 -26.98 -8.16 2.20
CA THR A 280 -27.47 -9.45 2.71
C THR A 280 -27.45 -10.56 1.66
N LYS A 281 -27.21 -10.22 0.38
CA LYS A 281 -26.99 -11.21 -0.69
C LYS A 281 -25.70 -12.00 -0.51
N SER A 282 -24.76 -11.51 0.31
CA SER A 282 -23.55 -12.24 0.65
C SER A 282 -23.64 -12.76 2.08
N LYS A 283 -23.80 -14.08 2.24
CA LYS A 283 -23.83 -14.72 3.57
C LYS A 283 -22.62 -14.30 4.43
N ARG A 284 -21.43 -14.25 3.83
CA ARG A 284 -20.21 -13.83 4.53
C ARG A 284 -20.30 -12.39 5.05
N LEU A 285 -20.85 -11.47 4.28
CA LEU A 285 -20.98 -10.08 4.72
C LEU A 285 -22.13 -9.89 5.72
N THR A 286 -23.19 -10.70 5.61
CA THR A 286 -24.25 -10.77 6.62
C THR A 286 -23.67 -11.20 7.96
N ASP A 287 -23.06 -12.39 8.00
CA ASP A 287 -22.51 -12.98 9.24
C ASP A 287 -21.43 -12.10 9.87
N LEU A 288 -20.65 -11.36 9.06
CA LEU A 288 -19.54 -10.53 9.53
C LEU A 288 -19.99 -9.11 9.91
N TYR A 289 -20.93 -8.49 9.20
CA TYR A 289 -21.30 -7.09 9.45
C TYR A 289 -22.74 -6.95 9.93
N VAL A 290 -23.70 -7.39 9.12
CA VAL A 290 -25.12 -7.15 9.37
C VAL A 290 -25.57 -7.74 10.71
N ASP A 291 -25.17 -8.98 11.00
CA ASP A 291 -25.56 -9.67 12.23
C ASP A 291 -24.85 -9.11 13.47
N ASN A 292 -23.88 -8.19 13.28
CA ASN A 292 -23.05 -7.63 14.35
C ASN A 292 -23.19 -6.10 14.46
N GLU A 293 -24.20 -5.50 13.82
CA GLU A 293 -24.45 -4.05 13.85
C GLU A 293 -24.83 -3.55 15.26
N GLU A 294 -25.36 -4.43 16.12
CA GLU A 294 -25.75 -4.08 17.49
C GLU A 294 -24.57 -3.66 18.38
N TYR A 295 -23.35 -4.10 18.06
CA TYR A 295 -22.16 -3.84 18.90
C TYR A 295 -21.49 -2.49 18.61
N ASP A 296 -21.57 -1.99 17.38
CA ASP A 296 -20.87 -0.75 16.98
C ASP A 296 -21.68 0.20 16.08
N GLY A 297 -22.89 -0.19 15.66
CA GLY A 297 -23.74 0.59 14.76
C GLY A 297 -23.18 0.74 13.34
N TYR A 298 -22.16 -0.03 12.95
CA TYR A 298 -21.49 0.16 11.66
C TYR A 298 -22.27 -0.40 10.48
N LEU A 299 -22.96 0.50 9.77
CA LEU A 299 -23.69 0.18 8.54
C LEU A 299 -22.75 0.15 7.32
N ARG A 300 -22.22 -1.03 6.98
CA ARG A 300 -21.29 -1.19 5.85
C ARG A 300 -21.93 -0.89 4.48
N ASP A 301 -23.25 -1.03 4.36
CA ASP A 301 -24.05 -0.72 3.17
C ASP A 301 -24.58 0.72 3.15
N GLY A 302 -23.88 1.66 3.81
CA GLY A 302 -24.26 3.06 3.89
C GLY A 302 -24.55 3.70 2.53
N CYS A 303 -25.44 4.69 2.49
CA CYS A 303 -25.80 5.38 1.25
C CYS A 303 -24.60 6.17 0.70
N VAL A 304 -24.31 6.11 -0.59
CA VAL A 304 -23.19 6.88 -1.19
C VAL A 304 -23.46 8.39 -1.27
N TYR A 305 -24.70 8.81 -0.96
CA TYR A 305 -25.18 10.20 -1.02
C TYR A 305 -25.53 10.78 0.35
N ARG A 306 -24.93 10.24 1.44
CA ARG A 306 -25.13 10.83 2.77
C ARG A 306 -24.54 12.23 2.83
N GLU A 307 -25.18 13.09 3.60
CA GLU A 307 -24.80 14.50 3.79
C GLU A 307 -23.46 14.67 4.51
N ASP A 308 -23.09 13.68 5.32
CA ASP A 308 -21.96 13.71 6.23
C ASP A 308 -20.64 13.25 5.59
N ILE A 309 -20.66 12.81 4.33
CA ILE A 309 -19.44 12.48 3.57
C ILE A 309 -18.64 13.77 3.34
N ASP A 310 -17.39 13.78 3.82
CA ASP A 310 -16.53 14.99 3.87
C ASP A 310 -15.18 14.82 3.15
N ILE A 311 -15.05 13.79 2.31
CA ILE A 311 -13.86 13.53 1.47
C ILE A 311 -14.06 13.98 0.02
N TYR A 312 -12.99 13.95 -0.78
CA TYR A 312 -13.00 14.28 -2.21
C TYR A 312 -13.32 13.05 -3.07
N ASP A 313 -13.99 13.27 -4.22
CA ASP A 313 -14.27 12.24 -5.23
C ASP A 313 -13.63 12.54 -6.59
N LYS A 314 -13.03 13.73 -6.73
CA LYS A 314 -12.26 14.21 -7.87
C LYS A 314 -11.02 14.91 -7.38
N MET A 315 -9.84 14.41 -7.75
CA MET A 315 -8.56 14.96 -7.29
C MET A 315 -7.52 15.04 -8.41
N ALA A 316 -6.72 16.11 -8.37
CA ALA A 316 -5.52 16.30 -9.20
C ALA A 316 -4.37 16.79 -8.31
N VAL A 317 -3.18 16.21 -8.47
CA VAL A 317 -2.02 16.45 -7.59
C VAL A 317 -0.77 16.63 -8.45
N GLN A 318 -0.02 17.69 -8.19
CA GLN A 318 1.33 17.91 -8.69
C GLN A 318 2.33 17.57 -7.58
N ILE A 319 3.33 16.76 -7.90
CA ILE A 319 4.37 16.33 -6.95
C ILE A 319 5.74 16.65 -7.55
N ARG A 320 6.61 17.28 -6.77
CA ARG A 320 8.03 17.42 -7.08
C ARG A 320 8.83 16.50 -6.16
N TYR A 321 9.71 15.69 -6.73
CA TYR A 321 10.60 14.79 -5.99
C TYR A 321 11.96 15.43 -5.73
N MET A 322 12.71 14.87 -4.79
CA MET A 322 14.06 15.33 -4.42
C MET A 322 15.11 15.14 -5.54
N ASN A 323 14.81 14.34 -6.56
CA ASN A 323 15.62 14.15 -7.77
C ASN A 323 15.10 14.98 -8.96
N ASP A 324 14.33 16.04 -8.68
CA ASP A 324 13.73 16.98 -9.64
C ASP A 324 12.68 16.40 -10.59
N VAL A 325 12.31 15.12 -10.46
CA VAL A 325 11.19 14.54 -11.21
C VAL A 325 9.88 15.21 -10.83
N GLN A 326 9.11 15.61 -11.84
CA GLN A 326 7.77 16.19 -11.66
C GLN A 326 6.69 15.16 -12.03
N VAL A 327 5.67 15.02 -11.19
CA VAL A 327 4.56 14.08 -11.42
C VAL A 327 3.25 14.83 -11.49
N SER A 328 2.48 14.55 -12.55
CA SER A 328 1.08 14.92 -12.67
C SER A 328 0.22 13.71 -12.37
N TYR A 329 -0.53 13.77 -11.27
CA TYR A 329 -1.37 12.69 -10.77
C TYR A 329 -2.85 13.07 -10.76
N SER A 330 -3.74 12.12 -11.11
CA SER A 330 -5.18 12.28 -10.87
C SER A 330 -5.83 11.00 -10.36
N LEU A 331 -6.88 11.16 -9.56
CA LEU A 331 -7.76 10.08 -9.11
C LEU A 331 -9.21 10.40 -9.47
N THR A 332 -9.80 9.55 -10.30
CA THR A 332 -11.24 9.56 -10.60
C THR A 332 -11.91 8.41 -9.85
N THR A 333 -13.04 8.67 -9.19
CA THR A 333 -13.68 7.68 -8.30
C THR A 333 -15.01 7.12 -8.81
N TYR A 334 -15.40 7.45 -10.04
CA TYR A 334 -16.70 7.09 -10.63
C TYR A 334 -16.57 6.82 -12.14
N SER A 335 -15.49 6.16 -12.53
CA SER A 335 -15.21 5.79 -13.92
C SER A 335 -16.09 4.61 -14.38
N PRO A 336 -16.38 4.45 -15.69
CA PRO A 336 -17.03 3.23 -16.20
C PRO A 336 -16.11 1.99 -16.22
N TYR A 337 -14.85 2.12 -15.80
CA TYR A 337 -13.85 1.04 -15.73
C TYR A 337 -12.77 1.37 -14.68
N GLU A 338 -12.10 0.35 -14.17
CA GLU A 338 -11.00 0.46 -13.20
C GLU A 338 -9.66 0.15 -13.84
N GLY A 339 -8.63 0.87 -13.40
CA GLY A 339 -7.25 0.65 -13.79
C GLY A 339 -6.45 1.95 -13.74
N TYR A 340 -5.31 1.96 -14.41
CA TYR A 340 -4.49 3.15 -14.49
C TYR A 340 -3.75 3.29 -15.81
N ARG A 341 -3.45 4.54 -16.13
CA ARG A 341 -2.52 4.92 -17.20
C ARG A 341 -1.35 5.63 -16.57
N ILE A 342 -0.15 5.22 -16.94
CA ILE A 342 1.08 5.87 -16.51
C ILE A 342 2.05 6.01 -17.66
N ALA A 343 2.77 7.12 -17.70
CA ALA A 343 3.88 7.32 -18.60
C ALA A 343 5.06 7.97 -17.88
N PHE A 344 6.24 7.40 -18.06
CA PHE A 344 7.51 7.94 -17.60
C PHE A 344 8.23 8.57 -18.79
N ASN A 345 8.54 9.86 -18.67
CA ASN A 345 9.27 10.61 -19.68
C ASN A 345 10.74 10.68 -19.29
N GLY A 346 11.61 10.12 -20.11
CA GLY A 346 13.05 10.14 -19.87
C GLY A 346 13.83 10.86 -20.97
N THR A 347 15.11 11.13 -20.69
CA THR A 347 16.01 11.81 -21.63
C THR A 347 16.27 11.04 -22.92
N GLU A 348 16.02 9.72 -22.93
CA GLU A 348 16.29 8.83 -24.07
C GLU A 348 15.04 8.12 -24.61
N GLY A 349 13.88 8.28 -23.97
CA GLY A 349 12.64 7.64 -24.41
C GLY A 349 11.46 7.85 -23.47
N ARG A 350 10.39 7.09 -23.72
CA ARG A 350 9.16 7.08 -22.92
C ARG A 350 8.74 5.63 -22.64
N LEU A 351 8.36 5.35 -21.40
CA LEU A 351 7.80 4.06 -20.98
C LEU A 351 6.35 4.29 -20.56
N GLU A 352 5.42 3.56 -21.16
CA GLU A 352 3.98 3.73 -20.94
C GLU A 352 3.31 2.41 -20.55
N ALA A 353 2.31 2.50 -19.68
CA ALA A 353 1.46 1.37 -19.34
C ALA A 353 -0.01 1.81 -19.28
N TRP A 354 -0.90 0.99 -19.81
CA TRP A 354 -2.33 1.07 -19.54
C TRP A 354 -2.81 -0.26 -18.99
N ILE A 355 -2.92 -0.31 -17.66
CA ILE A 355 -3.35 -1.48 -16.92
C ILE A 355 -4.85 -1.38 -16.69
N LYS A 356 -5.59 -2.42 -17.04
CA LYS A 356 -7.04 -2.51 -16.82
C LYS A 356 -7.32 -3.55 -15.74
N GLU A 357 -8.10 -3.18 -14.73
CA GLU A 357 -8.47 -4.04 -13.61
C GLU A 357 -9.94 -4.50 -13.71
N SER A 358 -10.82 -3.66 -14.26
CA SER A 358 -12.25 -3.95 -14.51
C SER A 358 -12.73 -3.12 -15.70
N GLN A 359 -13.41 -3.72 -16.68
CA GLN A 359 -13.90 -3.01 -17.86
C GLN A 359 -15.05 -3.76 -18.56
N PRO A 360 -15.91 -3.08 -19.34
CA PRO A 360 -17.02 -3.71 -20.05
C PRO A 360 -16.64 -4.33 -21.41
N TRP A 361 -15.37 -4.28 -21.82
CA TRP A 361 -14.90 -4.86 -23.09
C TRP A 361 -13.89 -6.01 -22.84
N GLU A 362 -13.73 -6.88 -23.83
CA GLU A 362 -12.76 -7.98 -23.75
C GLU A 362 -11.33 -7.49 -23.95
N GLU A 363 -10.42 -8.02 -23.14
CA GLU A 363 -8.97 -7.78 -23.23
C GLU A 363 -8.25 -9.12 -23.21
N LYS A 364 -7.04 -9.15 -23.78
CA LYS A 364 -6.17 -10.31 -23.64
C LYS A 364 -5.79 -10.46 -22.16
N PRO A 365 -5.55 -11.69 -21.66
CA PRO A 365 -5.13 -11.94 -20.28
C PRO A 365 -3.65 -11.60 -20.09
N ALA A 366 -3.27 -10.38 -20.43
CA ALA A 366 -1.92 -9.86 -20.33
C ALA A 366 -1.93 -8.34 -20.19
N ASP A 367 -0.94 -7.83 -19.49
CA ASP A 367 -0.62 -6.41 -19.44
C ASP A 367 0.42 -6.08 -20.52
N GLU A 368 0.36 -4.87 -21.07
CA GLU A 368 1.33 -4.41 -22.06
C GLU A 368 2.02 -3.13 -21.58
N LEU A 369 3.35 -3.13 -21.67
CA LEU A 369 4.17 -1.93 -21.53
C LEU A 369 4.69 -1.53 -22.91
N ARG A 370 4.62 -0.24 -23.22
CA ARG A 370 5.20 0.33 -24.44
C ARG A 370 6.46 1.09 -24.09
N LEU A 371 7.59 0.67 -24.65
CA LEU A 371 8.87 1.35 -24.54
C LEU A 371 9.23 1.97 -25.89
N THR A 372 9.34 3.29 -25.96
CA THR A 372 9.70 4.01 -27.19
C THR A 372 10.96 4.83 -26.96
N LYS A 373 11.99 4.64 -27.80
CA LYS A 373 13.21 5.46 -27.78
C LYS A 373 12.98 6.77 -28.54
N ASN A 374 13.57 7.89 -28.09
CA ASN A 374 13.38 9.22 -28.70
C ASN A 374 13.72 9.26 -30.20
N PHE A 375 14.75 8.53 -30.60
CA PHE A 375 15.22 8.43 -31.99
C PHE A 375 15.40 6.97 -32.42
N GLY A 376 14.56 6.07 -31.90
CA GLY A 376 14.69 4.64 -32.14
C GLY A 376 13.34 3.93 -32.22
N GLU A 377 13.38 2.61 -32.05
CA GLU A 377 12.21 1.76 -32.20
C GLU A 377 11.27 1.81 -30.98
N THR A 378 10.07 1.28 -31.19
CA THR A 378 9.10 1.00 -30.14
C THR A 378 9.02 -0.50 -29.91
N GLU A 379 9.13 -0.91 -28.66
CA GLU A 379 8.93 -2.29 -28.20
C GLU A 379 7.64 -2.38 -27.38
N ILE A 380 6.86 -3.44 -27.62
CA ILE A 380 5.72 -3.82 -26.78
C ILE A 380 6.14 -5.02 -25.94
N ILE A 381 6.16 -4.83 -24.62
CA ILE A 381 6.52 -5.86 -23.65
C ILE A 381 5.22 -6.41 -23.07
N THR A 382 4.88 -7.64 -23.43
CA THR A 382 3.67 -8.33 -22.94
C THR A 382 3.99 -9.12 -21.68
N ILE A 383 3.24 -8.87 -20.61
CA ILE A 383 3.33 -9.57 -19.33
C ILE A 383 2.04 -10.37 -19.14
N PRO A 384 2.08 -11.71 -19.26
CA PRO A 384 0.90 -12.55 -19.03
C PRO A 384 0.35 -12.38 -17.62
N HIS A 385 -0.97 -12.37 -17.47
CA HIS A 385 -1.59 -12.42 -16.17
C HIS A 385 -1.25 -13.75 -15.48
N SER A 386 -0.87 -13.67 -14.21
CA SER A 386 -0.71 -14.84 -13.35
C SER A 386 -1.83 -14.85 -12.32
N GLY A 387 -2.37 -16.03 -11.99
CA GLY A 387 -3.50 -16.15 -11.07
C GLY A 387 -3.17 -15.64 -9.65
N GLY A 388 -4.17 -15.10 -8.94
CA GLY A 388 -4.06 -14.63 -7.55
C GLY A 388 -4.42 -13.16 -7.36
N GLY A 389 -4.75 -12.77 -6.11
CA GLY A 389 -5.13 -11.39 -5.77
C GLY A 389 -4.02 -10.38 -6.10
N HIS A 390 -4.40 -9.27 -6.76
CA HIS A 390 -3.48 -8.22 -7.21
C HIS A 390 -2.34 -8.73 -8.11
N GLY A 391 -2.63 -9.67 -9.01
CA GLY A 391 -1.64 -10.27 -9.92
C GLY A 391 -0.64 -11.19 -9.22
N GLY A 392 -1.05 -11.81 -8.10
CA GLY A 392 -0.20 -12.69 -7.28
C GLY A 392 0.64 -11.95 -6.22
N GLY A 393 0.51 -10.63 -6.11
CA GLY A 393 1.30 -9.82 -5.19
C GLY A 393 1.08 -10.18 -3.71
N ASP A 394 -0.17 -10.51 -3.33
CA ASP A 394 -0.51 -10.89 -1.96
C ASP A 394 0.23 -12.16 -1.51
N VAL A 395 0.34 -13.17 -2.39
CA VAL A 395 1.03 -14.43 -2.08
C VAL A 395 2.53 -14.19 -1.90
N ARG A 396 3.16 -13.47 -2.82
CA ARG A 396 4.60 -13.19 -2.76
C ARG A 396 4.97 -12.33 -1.54
N LEU A 397 4.13 -11.36 -1.19
CA LEU A 397 4.29 -10.58 0.03
C LEU A 397 4.22 -11.50 1.26
N LYS A 398 3.19 -12.35 1.38
CA LYS A 398 3.06 -13.26 2.51
C LYS A 398 4.21 -14.28 2.59
N ASP A 399 4.69 -14.81 1.46
CA ASP A 399 5.85 -15.70 1.44
C ASP A 399 7.10 -15.00 1.98
N LYS A 400 7.31 -13.74 1.59
CA LYS A 400 8.39 -12.90 2.14
C LYS A 400 8.21 -12.63 3.64
N LEU A 401 6.98 -12.54 4.16
CA LEU A 401 6.72 -12.25 5.58
C LEU A 401 6.82 -13.49 6.47
N PHE A 402 6.22 -14.61 6.05
CA PHE A 402 5.97 -15.76 6.94
C PHE A 402 6.79 -16.99 6.57
N LYS A 403 7.08 -17.20 5.28
CA LYS A 403 7.78 -18.41 4.80
C LYS A 403 9.29 -18.26 4.82
N ASP A 404 9.81 -17.22 4.18
CA ASP A 404 11.23 -16.93 4.14
C ASP A 404 11.50 -15.41 4.22
N PRO A 405 11.62 -14.86 5.45
CA PRO A 405 12.01 -13.47 5.67
C PRO A 405 13.36 -13.10 5.05
N ASN A 406 14.25 -14.08 4.85
CA ASN A 406 15.58 -13.87 4.28
C ASN A 406 15.60 -14.00 2.74
N MET A 407 14.45 -14.28 2.11
CA MET A 407 14.33 -14.36 0.66
C MET A 407 14.94 -13.11 0.01
N ALA A 408 15.72 -13.29 -1.05
CA ALA A 408 16.32 -12.16 -1.76
C ALA A 408 15.24 -11.18 -2.21
N ASP A 409 15.50 -9.88 -2.02
CA ASP A 409 14.60 -8.81 -2.43
C ASP A 409 15.30 -7.92 -3.48
N PRO A 410 15.56 -8.45 -4.69
CA PRO A 410 16.37 -7.76 -5.70
C PRO A 410 15.70 -6.46 -6.18
N TYR A 411 14.38 -6.35 -6.03
CA TYR A 411 13.62 -5.17 -6.41
C TYR A 411 13.29 -4.26 -5.22
N ARG A 412 13.80 -4.50 -4.00
CA ARG A 412 13.55 -3.68 -2.80
C ARG A 412 12.05 -3.48 -2.53
N GLN A 413 11.29 -4.57 -2.61
CA GLN A 413 9.84 -4.59 -2.51
C GLN A 413 9.37 -4.50 -1.07
N SER A 414 10.16 -5.01 -0.11
CA SER A 414 9.85 -4.93 1.31
C SER A 414 9.73 -3.46 1.71
N ALA A 415 8.66 -3.11 2.40
CA ALA A 415 8.34 -1.74 2.75
C ALA A 415 8.24 -1.54 4.26
N GLY A 416 9.05 -0.63 4.79
CA GLY A 416 9.08 -0.30 6.21
C GLY A 416 8.39 1.02 6.53
N THR A 417 8.62 1.53 7.74
CA THR A 417 8.03 2.80 8.22
C THR A 417 8.32 3.99 7.32
N ARG A 418 9.54 4.09 6.75
CA ARG A 418 9.86 5.18 5.81
C ARG A 418 8.97 5.12 4.56
N ASP A 419 8.75 3.94 3.99
CA ASP A 419 7.90 3.75 2.81
C ASP A 419 6.44 4.12 3.10
N GLY A 420 5.96 3.65 4.26
CA GLY A 420 4.65 4.03 4.80
C GLY A 420 4.52 5.55 4.94
N ALA A 421 5.50 6.19 5.58
CA ALA A 421 5.53 7.63 5.78
C ALA A 421 5.55 8.39 4.45
N MET A 422 6.51 8.12 3.55
CA MET A 422 6.66 8.88 2.31
C MET A 422 5.43 8.75 1.39
N SER A 423 4.73 7.61 1.41
CA SER A 423 3.51 7.45 0.62
C SER A 423 2.32 8.21 1.20
N ILE A 424 2.05 8.11 2.51
CA ILE A 424 0.91 8.82 3.13
C ILE A 424 1.15 10.33 3.19
N LEU A 425 2.40 10.79 3.32
CA LEU A 425 2.72 12.21 3.41
C LEU A 425 2.42 12.95 2.11
N ILE A 426 2.49 12.31 0.94
CA ILE A 426 2.00 12.89 -0.30
C ILE A 426 0.49 13.14 -0.21
N GLY A 427 -0.28 12.15 0.26
CA GLY A 427 -1.72 12.29 0.43
C GLY A 427 -2.12 13.33 1.48
N ILE A 428 -1.39 13.39 2.59
CA ILE A 428 -1.59 14.39 3.66
C ILE A 428 -1.24 15.79 3.16
N ALA A 429 -0.12 15.95 2.46
CA ALA A 429 0.29 17.22 1.86
C ALA A 429 -0.71 17.69 0.80
N ALA A 430 -1.21 16.79 -0.04
CA ALA A 430 -2.24 17.10 -1.03
C ALA A 430 -3.54 17.57 -0.35
N ARG A 431 -3.99 16.90 0.72
CA ARG A 431 -5.15 17.35 1.51
C ARG A 431 -4.95 18.76 2.07
N LYS A 432 -3.83 19.02 2.73
CA LYS A 432 -3.49 20.35 3.27
C LYS A 432 -3.39 21.41 2.17
N SER A 433 -2.85 21.05 1.00
CA SER A 433 -2.75 21.93 -0.15
C SER A 433 -4.14 22.35 -0.66
N ILE A 434 -5.08 21.40 -0.75
CA ILE A 434 -6.48 21.68 -1.14
C ILE A 434 -7.14 22.61 -0.11
N GLU A 435 -6.91 22.38 1.18
CA GLU A 435 -7.50 23.17 2.26
C GLU A 435 -6.96 24.61 2.32
N THR A 436 -5.69 24.81 1.96
CA THR A 436 -4.99 26.10 2.08
C THR A 436 -4.81 26.84 0.76
N ASN A 437 -5.04 26.18 -0.38
CA ASN A 437 -4.69 26.63 -1.72
C ASN A 437 -3.20 27.01 -1.88
N GLN A 438 -2.30 26.33 -1.18
CA GLN A 438 -0.86 26.56 -1.21
C GLN A 438 -0.08 25.26 -1.44
N PRO A 439 1.14 25.31 -2.00
CA PRO A 439 2.03 24.16 -2.00
C PRO A 439 2.44 23.78 -0.57
N VAL A 440 2.69 22.49 -0.33
CA VAL A 440 3.11 21.96 0.97
C VAL A 440 4.42 21.20 0.80
N HIS A 441 5.43 21.55 1.58
CA HIS A 441 6.70 20.81 1.63
C HIS A 441 6.59 19.62 2.57
N ILE A 442 7.09 18.46 2.15
CA ILE A 442 7.07 17.24 2.97
C ILE A 442 7.92 17.40 4.23
N SER A 443 8.99 18.19 4.16
CA SER A 443 9.86 18.51 5.30
C SER A 443 9.16 19.23 6.45
N ASP A 444 8.00 19.85 6.19
CA ASP A 444 7.26 20.61 7.19
C ASP A 444 6.28 19.72 7.98
N LEU A 445 6.12 18.45 7.56
CA LEU A 445 5.14 17.53 8.13
C LEU A 445 5.75 16.60 9.19
N VAL A 446 6.96 16.11 8.97
CA VAL A 446 7.67 15.17 9.85
C VAL A 446 9.18 15.43 9.85
N ASP A 447 9.89 14.89 10.83
CA ASP A 447 11.33 15.09 11.02
C ASP A 447 12.25 14.22 10.15
N ILE A 448 11.68 13.47 9.21
CA ILE A 448 12.45 12.62 8.31
C ILE A 448 13.27 13.48 7.34
N LYS A 449 14.59 13.27 7.33
CA LYS A 449 15.47 13.81 6.28
C LYS A 449 15.15 13.20 4.91
N LEU A 450 14.69 14.02 3.98
CA LEU A 450 14.40 13.66 2.59
C LEU A 450 15.68 13.43 1.77
N GLN A 451 15.61 12.55 0.77
CA GLN A 451 16.75 12.10 -0.03
C GLN A 451 16.39 12.02 -1.51
N ALA A 452 17.29 12.51 -2.37
CA ALA A 452 17.19 12.38 -3.83
C ALA A 452 17.35 10.94 -4.32
N LYS A 453 17.97 10.09 -3.48
CA LYS A 453 18.04 8.66 -3.67
C LYS A 453 17.67 7.96 -2.38
N ARG A 454 16.68 7.07 -2.38
CA ARG A 454 16.22 6.41 -1.15
C ARG A 454 17.34 5.59 -0.51
N PRO A 455 17.43 5.56 0.84
CA PRO A 455 18.46 4.80 1.52
C PRO A 455 18.42 3.31 1.13
N LYS A 456 19.59 2.73 0.90
CA LYS A 456 19.72 1.26 0.85
C LYS A 456 19.50 0.76 2.29
N GLY A 457 18.43 0.00 2.50
CA GLY A 457 18.05 -0.57 3.81
C GLY A 457 19.05 -1.57 4.36
#